data_AF-A0A950HBJ7-F1
#
_entry.id   AF-A0A950HBJ7-F1
#
_cell.length_a   1.000
_cell.length_b   1.000
_cell.length_c   1.000
_cell.angle_alpha   90.00
_cell.angle_beta   90.00
_cell.angle_gamma   90.00
#
_symmetry.space_group_name_H-M   'P 1'
#
loop_
_entity.id
_entity.type
_entity.pdbx_description
1 polymer ?
#
loop_
_entity_poly.entity_id
_entity_poly.type
_entity_poly.pdbx_seq_one_letter_code
_entity_poly.pdbx_strand_id
1 'polypeptide(L)' 'NTTDEHLEKPWKFMARGHVISELPRHINIRDSVINHLAHHRGQLTVYLRLTSVPVPAIYGPSADEGQEAFV' A
#
# COMPACT_ATOMS: atom_id res chain seq x y z
N ASN A 1 6.46 -20.57 -3.25
CA ASN A 1 5.36 -20.78 -4.21
C ASN A 1 4.09 -21.12 -3.43
N THR A 2 2.91 -20.59 -3.80
CA THR A 2 1.61 -20.83 -3.12
C THR A 2 0.52 -21.10 -4.18
N THR A 3 -0.59 -21.74 -3.81
CA THR A 3 -1.76 -21.96 -4.69
C THR A 3 -2.91 -21.00 -4.36
N ASP A 4 -3.85 -20.83 -5.28
CA ASP A 4 -5.06 -20.02 -5.07
C ASP A 4 -5.93 -20.57 -3.94
N GLU A 5 -6.12 -21.90 -3.88
CA GLU A 5 -6.84 -22.54 -2.78
C GLU A 5 -6.21 -22.23 -1.40
N HIS A 6 -4.88 -22.12 -1.34
CA HIS A 6 -4.20 -21.75 -0.09
C HIS A 6 -4.44 -20.27 0.28
N LEU A 7 -4.65 -19.39 -0.69
CA LEU A 7 -4.96 -17.98 -0.47
C LEU A 7 -6.41 -17.72 -0.01
N GLU A 8 -7.31 -18.66 -0.26
CA GLU A 8 -8.69 -18.64 0.24
C GLU A 8 -8.81 -19.08 1.71
N LYS A 9 -7.80 -19.79 2.25
CA LYS A 9 -7.84 -20.28 3.63
C LYS A 9 -7.75 -19.12 4.64
N PRO A 10 -8.45 -19.21 5.78
CA PRO A 10 -8.42 -18.19 6.81
C PRO A 10 -7.01 -18.04 7.38
N TRP A 11 -6.64 -16.79 7.67
CA TRP A 11 -5.38 -16.45 8.33
C TRP A 11 -5.64 -15.48 9.48
N LYS A 12 -5.22 -15.89 10.68
CA LYS A 12 -5.17 -15.01 11.85
C LYS A 12 -4.05 -13.98 11.66
N PHE A 13 -4.44 -12.75 11.34
CA PHE A 13 -3.54 -11.61 11.34
C PHE A 13 -3.37 -11.14 12.78
N MET A 14 -2.13 -11.19 13.27
CA MET A 14 -1.81 -10.95 14.68
C MET A 14 -1.02 -9.66 14.85
N ALA A 15 -1.34 -8.88 15.87
CA ALA A 15 -0.51 -7.77 16.32
C ALA A 15 -0.36 -7.81 17.83
N ARG A 16 0.88 -7.72 18.32
CA ARG A 16 1.19 -7.75 19.77
C ARG A 16 0.52 -8.92 20.50
N GLY A 17 0.52 -10.10 19.89
CA GLY A 17 -0.09 -11.32 20.46
C GLY A 17 -1.61 -11.41 20.36
N HIS A 18 -2.31 -10.41 19.83
CA HIS A 18 -3.77 -10.39 19.70
C HIS A 18 -4.19 -10.65 18.25
N VAL A 19 -5.28 -11.41 18.05
CA VAL A 19 -5.91 -11.58 16.74
C VAL A 19 -6.61 -10.28 16.37
N ILE A 20 -6.16 -9.64 15.30
CA ILE A 20 -6.74 -8.40 14.77
C ILE A 20 -7.82 -8.72 13.73
N SER A 21 -7.58 -9.75 12.91
CA SER A 21 -8.56 -10.27 11.96
C SER A 21 -8.32 -11.75 11.69
N GLU A 22 -9.37 -12.46 11.30
CA GLU A 22 -9.30 -13.83 10.80
C GLU A 22 -10.14 -13.91 9.52
N LEU A 23 -9.52 -13.58 8.41
CA LEU A 23 -10.12 -13.50 7.06
C LEU A 23 -9.32 -14.39 6.10
N PRO A 24 -9.84 -14.72 4.92
CA PRO A 24 -9.06 -15.32 3.84
C PRO A 24 -7.72 -14.60 3.64
N ARG A 25 -6.66 -15.38 3.44
CA ARG A 25 -5.29 -14.86 3.41
C ARG A 25 -5.09 -13.76 2.37
N HIS A 26 -5.69 -13.89 1.18
CA HIS A 26 -5.59 -12.87 0.14
C HIS A 26 -6.19 -11.53 0.56
N ILE A 27 -7.29 -11.53 1.32
CA ILE A 27 -7.93 -10.30 1.82
C ILE A 27 -6.99 -9.59 2.80
N ASN A 28 -6.45 -10.32 3.78
CA ASN A 28 -5.52 -9.75 4.75
C ASN A 28 -4.23 -9.22 4.09
N ILE A 29 -3.71 -9.91 3.07
CA ILE A 29 -2.55 -9.42 2.29
C ILE A 29 -2.90 -8.12 1.55
N ARG A 30 -4.03 -8.08 0.86
CA ARG A 30 -4.46 -6.90 0.10
C ARG A 30 -4.70 -5.71 1.03
N ASP A 31 -5.50 -5.90 2.06
CA ASP A 31 -6.04 -4.80 2.85
C ASP A 31 -5.10 -4.37 3.99
N SER A 32 -4.58 -5.32 4.77
CA SER A 32 -3.75 -5.02 5.93
C SER A 32 -2.28 -4.78 5.59
N VAL A 33 -1.81 -5.21 4.42
CA VAL A 33 -0.40 -5.04 4.00
C VAL A 33 -0.28 -4.11 2.81
N ILE A 34 -0.80 -4.47 1.64
CA ILE A 34 -0.56 -3.69 0.41
C ILE A 34 -1.25 -2.32 0.46
N ASN A 35 -2.53 -2.27 0.82
CA ASN A 35 -3.26 -1.01 0.95
C ASN A 35 -2.71 -0.15 2.08
N HIS A 36 -2.26 -0.76 3.18
CA HIS A 36 -1.60 -0.06 4.27
C HIS A 36 -0.26 0.58 3.85
N LEU A 37 0.55 -0.13 3.06
CA LEU A 37 1.76 0.44 2.46
C LEU A 37 1.45 1.57 1.49
N ALA A 38 0.41 1.44 0.66
CA ALA A 38 -0.03 2.51 -0.24
C ALA A 38 -0.50 3.75 0.52
N HIS A 39 -1.22 3.56 1.63
CA HIS A 39 -1.65 4.61 2.55
C HIS A 39 -0.44 5.35 3.15
N HIS A 40 0.52 4.63 3.71
CA HIS A 40 1.73 5.24 4.29
C HIS A 40 2.64 5.87 3.24
N ARG A 41 2.70 5.33 2.02
CA ARG A 41 3.39 6.00 0.91
C ARG A 41 2.77 7.38 0.64
N GLY A 42 1.44 7.50 0.68
CA GLY A 42 0.77 8.80 0.59
C GLY A 42 1.09 9.75 1.75
N GLN A 43 1.23 9.23 2.98
CA GLN A 43 1.70 10.06 4.10
C GLN A 43 3.14 10.55 3.90
N LEU A 44 4.03 9.69 3.39
CA LEU A 44 5.41 10.04 3.11
C LEU A 44 5.51 11.12 2.02
N THR A 45 4.65 11.10 1.00
CA THR A 45 4.68 12.14 -0.04
C THR A 45 4.29 13.51 0.51
N VAL A 46 3.38 13.57 1.49
CA VAL A 46 3.08 14.81 2.23
C VAL A 46 4.31 15.30 2.99
N TYR A 47 5.03 14.39 3.66
CA TYR A 47 6.27 14.75 4.35
C TYR A 47 7.33 15.31 3.39
N LEU A 48 7.55 14.66 2.24
CA LEU A 48 8.46 15.17 1.20
C LEU A 48 8.09 16.61 0.80
N ARG A 49 6.80 16.85 0.52
CA ARG A 49 6.28 18.19 0.17
C ARG A 49 6.56 19.22 1.26
N LEU A 50 6.31 18.89 2.53
CA LEU A 50 6.54 19.79 3.67
C LEU A 50 8.02 20.11 3.90
N THR A 51 8.90 19.20 3.50
CA THR A 51 10.37 19.37 3.59
C THR A 51 11.02 19.88 2.30
N SER A 52 10.22 20.35 1.34
CA SER A 52 10.69 20.86 0.04
C SER A 52 11.51 19.85 -0.78
N VAL A 53 11.26 18.56 -0.58
CA VAL A 53 11.80 17.48 -1.42
C VAL A 53 10.80 17.18 -2.54
N PRO A 54 11.24 17.04 -3.81
CA PRO A 54 10.36 16.68 -4.92
C PRO A 54 9.60 15.38 -4.66
N VAL A 55 8.29 15.39 -4.93
CA VAL A 55 7.44 14.21 -4.82
C VAL A 55 7.54 13.43 -6.14
N PRO A 56 7.91 12.13 -6.11
CA PRO A 56 7.97 11.32 -7.33
C PRO A 56 6.58 11.00 -7.88
N ALA A 57 6.47 10.67 -9.18
CA ALA A 57 5.25 10.14 -9.77
C ALA A 57 4.79 8.85 -9.07
N ILE A 58 3.48 8.78 -8.77
CA ILE A 58 2.83 7.60 -8.22
C ILE A 58 1.48 7.49 -8.92
N TYR A 59 1.33 6.45 -9.75
CA TYR A 59 0.15 6.22 -10.60
C TYR A 59 -0.13 7.32 -11.65
N GLY A 60 0.79 8.26 -11.81
CA GLY A 60 0.70 9.41 -12.71
C GLY A 60 1.73 10.47 -12.31
N PRO A 61 1.92 11.52 -13.14
CA PRO A 61 2.87 12.58 -12.85
C PRO A 61 2.48 13.32 -11.56
N SER A 62 3.48 13.67 -10.76
CA SER A 62 3.32 14.59 -9.65
C SER A 62 3.35 16.03 -10.15
N ALA A 63 3.08 17.00 -9.26
CA ALA A 63 3.28 18.42 -9.57
C ALA A 63 4.75 18.80 -9.84
N ASP A 64 5.71 17.95 -9.44
CA ASP A 64 7.14 18.23 -9.54
C ASP A 64 7.79 17.68 -10.81
N GLU A 65 7.12 16.75 -11.51
CA GLU A 65 7.69 16.07 -12.69
C GLU A 65 7.15 16.60 -14.03
N GLY A 66 6.31 17.63 -14.02
CA GLY A 66 5.67 18.17 -15.23
C GLY A 66 4.65 17.19 -15.84
N GLN A 67 3.55 17.70 -16.37
CA GLN A 67 2.74 16.87 -17.27
C GLN A 67 3.52 16.80 -18.59
N GLU A 68 4.16 15.68 -18.89
CA GLU A 68 4.43 15.40 -20.30
C GLU A 68 3.06 15.28 -20.96
N ALA A 69 2.65 16.37 -21.60
CA ALA A 69 1.47 16.41 -22.43
C ALA A 69 1.68 15.33 -23.47
N PHE A 70 0.85 14.30 -23.42
CA PHE A 70 0.74 13.33 -24.49
C PHE A 70 0.36 14.13 -25.75
N VAL A 71 1.37 14.46 -26.56
CA VAL A 71 1.20 14.94 -27.94
C VAL A 71 0.87 13.74 -28.82
#